data_AF-K9TT28-F1
#
_entry.id   AF-K9TT28-F1
#
_cell.length_a   1.000
_cell.length_b   1.000
_cell.length_c   1.000
_cell.angle_alpha   90.00
_cell.angle_beta   90.00
_cell.angle_gamma   90.00
#
_symmetry.space_group_name_H-M   'P 1'
#
loop_
_entity.id
_entity.type
_entity.pdbx_description
1 polymer ?
#
loop_
_entity_poly.entity_id
_entity_poly.type
_entity_poly.pdbx_seq_one_letter_code
_entity_poly.pdbx_strand_id
1 'polypeptide(L)' 'MKVSNQCPCCNGSLLHHIRKGGSYWFCSNCWQEMPNNSLPEKLITSASKNKVT' A
#
# COMPACT_ATOMS: atom_id res chain seq x y z
N MET A 1 10.43 -1.85 13.53
CA MET A 1 10.43 -1.47 12.09
C MET A 1 9.54 -0.26 11.95
N LYS A 2 10.06 0.91 11.53
CA LYS A 2 9.26 2.14 11.43
C LYS A 2 8.41 2.08 10.15
N VAL A 3 7.09 2.07 10.30
CA VAL A 3 6.16 2.33 9.20
C VAL A 3 6.13 3.84 9.00
N SER A 4 6.74 4.31 7.91
CA SER A 4 6.62 5.71 7.50
C SER A 4 5.26 5.87 6.84
N ASN A 5 4.40 6.75 7.36
CA ASN A 5 3.07 7.06 6.79
C ASN A 5 3.19 7.90 5.50
N GLN A 6 4.05 7.45 4.59
CA GLN A 6 4.41 8.11 3.35
C GLN A 6 4.02 7.21 2.19
N CYS A 7 3.41 7.79 1.18
CA CYS A 7 2.99 7.09 -0.01
C CYS A 7 4.23 6.60 -0.78
N PRO A 8 4.33 5.31 -1.11
CA PRO A 8 5.47 4.79 -1.89
C PRO A 8 5.47 5.27 -3.35
N CYS A 9 4.34 5.79 -3.84
CA CYS A 9 4.20 6.26 -5.22
C CYS A 9 4.64 7.72 -5.41
N CYS A 10 4.46 8.58 -4.40
CA CYS A 10 4.68 10.03 -4.53
C CYS A 10 5.34 10.69 -3.31
N ASN A 11 5.71 9.93 -2.28
CA ASN A 11 6.19 10.44 -0.99
C ASN A 11 5.23 11.40 -0.26
N GLY A 12 3.98 11.51 -0.72
CA GLY A 12 2.94 12.28 -0.05
C GLY A 12 2.52 11.67 1.29
N SER A 13 1.90 12.47 2.15
CA SER A 13 1.37 11.98 3.42
C SER A 13 0.18 11.05 3.20
N LEU A 14 0.15 9.93 3.91
CA LEU A 14 -1.00 9.02 3.92
C LEU A 14 -1.98 9.42 5.04
N LEU A 15 -3.27 9.36 4.71
CA LEU A 15 -4.36 9.60 5.66
C LEU A 15 -4.86 8.27 6.22
N HIS A 16 -4.98 8.16 7.54
CA HIS A 16 -5.54 6.99 8.20
C HIS A 16 -7.05 7.12 8.31
N HIS A 17 -7.78 6.24 7.65
CA HIS A 17 -9.23 6.23 7.67
C HIS A 17 -9.72 5.02 8.49
N ILE A 18 -10.63 5.26 9.43
CA ILE A 18 -11.23 4.24 10.28
C ILE A 18 -12.71 4.09 9.90
N ARG A 19 -13.16 2.87 9.60
CA ARG A 19 -14.55 2.56 9.29
C ARG A 19 -15.00 1.26 10.00
N LYS A 20 -16.30 0.97 10.01
CA LYS A 20 -16.90 -0.16 10.75
C LYS A 20 -16.25 -1.54 10.45
N GLY A 21 -15.57 -1.70 9.31
CA GLY A 21 -14.89 -2.94 8.90
C GLY A 21 -13.36 -2.93 9.00
N GLY A 22 -12.75 -1.87 9.53
CA GLY A 22 -11.29 -1.79 9.67
C GLY A 22 -10.71 -0.41 9.36
N SER A 23 -9.38 -0.32 9.37
CA SER A 23 -8.65 0.89 9.04
C SER A 23 -7.76 0.71 7.82
N TYR A 24 -7.68 1.71 6.96
CA TYR A 24 -6.85 1.71 5.75
C TYR A 24 -6.15 3.05 5.57
N TRP A 25 -5.09 3.05 4.77
CA TRP A 25 -4.37 4.26 4.40
C TRP A 25 -4.82 4.74 3.03
N PHE A 26 -4.99 6.04 2.87
CA PHE A 26 -5.34 6.64 1.59
C PHE A 26 -4.36 7.75 1.24
N CYS A 27 -3.88 7.75 0.00
CA CYS A 27 -3.10 8.86 -0.53
C CYS A 27 -4.01 9.80 -1.33
N SER A 28 -4.14 11.05 -0.88
CA SER A 28 -4.91 12.08 -1.61
C SER A 28 -4.22 12.59 -2.88
N ASN A 29 -2.91 12.39 -3.03
CA ASN A 29 -2.17 12.79 -4.22
C ASN A 29 -2.34 11.76 -5.34
N CYS A 30 -2.20 10.47 -5.00
CA CYS A 30 -2.38 9.37 -5.95
C CYS A 30 -3.84 8.94 -6.11
N TRP A 31 -4.73 9.38 -5.21
CA TRP A 31 -6.12 8.96 -5.13
C TRP A 31 -6.29 7.44 -5.01
N GLN A 32 -5.39 6.80 -4.27
CA GLN A 32 -5.32 5.34 -4.13
C GLN A 32 -5.33 4.93 -2.65
N GLU A 33 -6.04 3.83 -2.39
CA GLU A 33 -5.97 3.10 -1.13
C GLU A 33 -4.63 2.36 -1.06
N MET A 34 -3.86 2.61 0.00
CA MET A 34 -2.57 1.98 0.26
C MET A 34 -2.77 0.80 1.22
N PRO A 35 -2.34 -0.41 0.82
CA PRO A 35 -2.37 -1.56 1.72
C PRO A 35 -1.40 -1.30 2.88
N ASN A 36 -1.77 -1.70 4.09
CA ASN A 36 -0.82 -1.73 5.19
C ASN A 36 0.31 -2.68 4.80
N ASN A 37 1.54 -2.19 4.65
CA ASN A 37 2.68 -2.96 4.15
C ASN A 37 3.08 -4.16 5.04
N SER A 38 2.29 -4.49 6.06
CA SER A 38 2.30 -5.77 6.77
C SER A 38 1.73 -6.90 5.88
N LEU A 39 2.06 -6.93 4.59
CA LEU A 39 1.94 -8.17 3.84
C LEU A 39 3.15 -9.01 4.21
N PRO A 40 2.96 -10.24 4.74
CA PRO A 40 4.08 -11.14 4.88
C PRO A 40 4.67 -11.35 3.48
N GLU A 41 5.98 -11.20 3.37
CA GLU A 41 6.82 -11.29 2.16
C GLU A 41 6.53 -12.49 1.25
N LYS A 42 5.79 -13.50 1.76
CA LYS A 42 5.35 -14.69 1.05
C LYS A 42 4.22 -14.49 0.03
N LEU A 43 3.48 -13.38 0.02
CA LEU A 43 2.36 -13.18 -0.93
C LEU A 43 2.69 -12.24 -2.10
N ILE A 44 3.86 -11.60 -2.12
CA ILE A 44 4.27 -10.71 -3.22
C ILE A 44 4.83 -11.47 -4.44
N THR A 45 4.98 -12.80 -4.37
CA THR A 45 5.49 -13.62 -5.49
C THR A 45 4.38 -14.33 -6.27
N SER A 46 3.30 -13.62 -6.62
CA SER A 46 2.35 -14.14 -7.60
C SER A 46 1.67 -13.05 -8.42
N ALA A 47 2.44 -12.18 -9.09
CA ALA A 47 1.99 -11.54 -10.33
C ALA A 47 3.17 -11.04 -11.16
N SER A 48 3.22 -11.51 -12.40
CA SER A 48 4.11 -11.08 -13.49
C SER A 48 5.53 -11.69 -13.53
N LYS A 49 5.60 -12.94 -13.97
CA LYS A 49 6.54 -13.28 -15.05
C LYS A 49 5.76 -13.23 -16.36
N ASN A 50 5.51 -12.03 -16.88
CA ASN A 50 5.31 -11.91 -18.32
C ASN A 50 6.66 -12.25 -18.98
N LYS A 51 6.81 -13.51 -19.40
CA LYS A 51 7.89 -13.94 -20.29
C LYS A 51 7.64 -13.27 -21.65
N VAL A 52 8.25 -12.12 -21.88
CA VAL A 52 8.52 -11.63 -23.23
C VAL A 52 9.68 -12.46 -23.76
N THR A 53 9.36 -13.53 -24.49
CA THR A 53 10.14 -14.15 -25.58
C THR A 53 9.43 -15.41 -26.05
#